data_AF-A0A0C5V7X3-F1
#
_entry.id   AF-A0A0C5V7X3-F1
#
_cell.length_a   1.000
_cell.length_b   1.000
_cell.length_c   1.000
_cell.angle_alpha   90.00
_cell.angle_beta   90.00
_cell.angle_gamma   90.00
#
_symmetry.space_group_name_H-M   'P 1'
#
loop_
_entity.id
_entity.type
_entity.pdbx_description
1 polymer ?
#
loop_
_entity_poly.entity_id
_entity_poly.type
_entity_poly.pdbx_seq_one_letter_code
_entity_poly.pdbx_strand_id
1 'polypeptide(L)'
;MKCVVLFIIGIVLSLTARAEWVNPSERYAKAYTDFLDAVCPVVQDDIHHFVYFSRDREAIHNHPLLTNSRFAGAQIMYSWKQLELSKGRYDFSNIQQDYDYLAAHGKRLFVQLQDATFDPKYKAVPDYLLTAEYDGGVTLQRTDSGEPEGWVAKRWNPAVQARFAQLLLALGAAFDGKIEGINLQESAIGVSQEFDPSFTPVLYVESLQINMLALKNAFPHSTTMQYANFMPGEWLPW
;
A
#
# COMPACT_ATOMS: atom_id res chain seq x y z
N MET A 1 0.43 63.59 61.07
CA MET A 1 -0.24 62.78 60.00
C MET A 1 0.71 62.78 58.80
N LYS A 2 1.18 61.69 58.20
CA LYS A 2 0.86 60.26 58.17
C LYS A 2 2.16 59.47 57.97
N CYS A 3 2.24 58.28 58.56
CA CYS A 3 3.27 57.28 58.28
C CYS A 3 3.18 56.81 56.82
N VAL A 4 4.32 56.55 56.19
CA VAL A 4 4.39 55.73 54.97
C VAL A 4 5.23 54.52 55.29
N VAL A 5 4.55 53.38 55.41
CA VAL A 5 5.11 52.04 55.59
C VAL A 5 5.47 51.52 54.21
N LEU A 6 6.73 51.13 53.99
CA LEU A 6 7.14 50.41 52.79
C LEU A 6 6.68 48.95 52.88
N PHE A 7 5.82 48.55 51.94
CA PHE A 7 5.47 47.15 51.70
C PHE A 7 6.44 46.56 50.67
N ILE A 8 7.25 45.58 51.07
CA ILE A 8 8.05 44.77 50.15
C ILE A 8 7.16 43.62 49.65
N ILE A 9 6.84 43.66 48.36
CA ILE A 9 6.12 42.59 47.66
C ILE A 9 7.14 41.54 47.24
N GLY A 10 7.10 40.36 47.86
CA GLY A 10 7.88 39.20 47.44
C GLY A 10 7.29 38.59 46.17
N ILE A 11 8.06 38.58 45.08
CA ILE A 11 7.71 37.90 43.83
C ILE A 11 7.92 36.40 44.03
N VAL A 12 6.83 35.64 44.10
CA VAL A 12 6.86 34.18 44.00
C VAL A 12 7.02 33.81 42.52
N LEU A 13 8.23 33.41 42.13
CA LEU A 13 8.50 32.83 40.81
C LEU A 13 7.84 31.45 40.74
N SER A 14 6.69 31.37 40.07
CA SER A 14 6.08 30.11 39.69
C SER A 14 6.94 29.46 38.60
N LEU A 15 7.76 28.46 38.96
CA LEU A 15 8.39 27.56 37.99
C LEU A 15 7.27 26.78 37.30
N THR A 16 6.84 27.25 36.14
CA THR A 16 6.02 26.45 35.24
C THR A 16 6.92 25.36 34.68
N ALA A 17 6.81 24.15 35.23
CA ALA A 17 7.31 22.96 34.54
C ALA A 17 6.49 22.81 33.26
N ARG A 18 6.96 23.39 32.16
CA ARG A 18 6.46 23.06 30.83
C ARG A 18 6.92 21.64 30.56
N ALA A 19 6.01 20.68 30.65
CA ALA A 19 6.25 19.38 30.02
C ALA A 19 6.49 19.66 28.53
N GLU A 20 7.69 19.37 28.04
CA GLU A 20 7.97 19.39 26.61
C GLU A 20 7.00 18.41 25.95
N TRP A 21 6.14 18.93 25.09
CA TRP A 21 5.29 18.09 24.28
C TRP A 21 6.20 17.27 23.35
N VAL A 22 6.24 15.96 23.57
CA VAL A 22 7.01 15.05 22.73
C VAL A 22 6.14 14.75 21.53
N ASN A 23 6.56 15.23 20.36
CA ASN A 23 5.89 14.94 19.11
C ASN A 23 5.92 13.43 18.85
N PRO A 24 4.78 12.72 18.81
CA PRO A 24 4.76 11.28 18.56
C PRO A 24 5.38 10.90 17.20
N SER A 25 5.40 11.82 16.22
CA SER A 25 6.05 11.58 14.93
C SER A 25 7.57 11.49 15.05
N GLU A 26 8.18 12.05 16.09
CA GLU A 26 9.63 12.05 16.31
C GLU A 26 10.13 10.84 17.12
N ARG A 27 9.26 9.87 17.45
CA ARG A 27 9.60 8.70 18.26
C ARG A 27 10.83 7.91 17.78
N TYR A 28 11.15 7.97 16.48
CA TYR A 28 12.30 7.29 15.88
C TYR A 28 13.44 8.23 15.45
N ALA A 29 13.33 9.54 15.71
CA ALA A 29 14.31 10.52 15.25
C ALA A 29 15.76 10.24 15.70
N LYS A 30 15.91 9.55 16.85
CA LYS A 30 17.21 9.12 17.38
C LYS A 30 17.39 7.60 17.42
N ALA A 31 16.49 6.80 16.85
CA ALA A 31 16.60 5.34 16.91
C ALA A 31 17.92 4.82 16.31
N TYR A 32 18.50 5.55 15.35
CA TYR A 32 19.78 5.20 14.75
C TYR A 32 20.97 5.28 15.72
N THR A 33 20.87 6.04 16.82
CA THR A 33 22.00 6.21 17.76
C THR A 33 22.37 4.91 18.44
N ASP A 34 21.39 4.01 18.61
CA ASP A 34 21.56 2.69 19.21
C ASP A 34 22.39 1.75 18.33
N PHE A 35 22.65 2.14 17.07
CA PHE A 35 23.34 1.33 16.07
C PHE A 35 24.62 2.00 15.54
N LEU A 36 25.12 3.07 16.18
CA LEU A 36 26.33 3.77 15.73
C LEU A 36 27.59 2.89 15.78
N ASP A 37 27.65 1.95 16.72
CA ASP A 37 28.75 1.00 16.87
C ASP A 37 28.50 -0.34 16.14
N ALA A 38 27.47 -0.41 15.28
CA ALA A 38 27.14 -1.62 14.54
C ALA A 38 28.29 -1.99 13.57
N VAL A 39 28.82 -3.21 13.73
CA VAL A 39 29.88 -3.76 12.87
C VAL A 39 29.31 -4.76 11.86
N CYS A 40 29.97 -4.88 10.71
CA CYS A 40 29.65 -5.92 9.74
C CYS A 40 30.31 -7.26 10.11
N PRO A 41 29.66 -8.41 9.81
CA PRO A 41 28.32 -8.52 9.24
C PRO A 41 27.24 -8.21 10.29
N VAL A 42 26.14 -7.58 9.85
CA VAL A 42 24.95 -7.40 10.68
C VAL A 42 24.44 -8.79 11.10
N VAL A 43 24.01 -8.91 12.37
CA VAL A 43 23.42 -10.14 12.91
C VAL A 43 22.27 -10.57 12.00
N GLN A 44 22.24 -11.86 11.64
CA GLN A 44 21.14 -12.41 10.85
C GLN A 44 19.87 -12.42 11.70
N ASP A 45 18.78 -11.94 11.11
CA ASP A 45 17.43 -11.97 11.66
C ASP A 45 16.45 -12.52 10.63
N ASP A 46 15.16 -12.47 10.94
CA ASP A 46 14.08 -12.94 10.06
C ASP A 46 13.65 -11.87 9.03
N ILE A 47 14.39 -10.76 8.89
CA ILE A 47 14.06 -9.71 7.91
C ILE A 47 14.50 -10.16 6.51
N HIS A 48 13.55 -10.16 5.59
CA HIS A 48 13.79 -10.45 4.19
C HIS A 48 13.72 -9.17 3.35
N HIS A 49 14.77 -8.91 2.57
CA HIS A 49 14.84 -7.72 1.70
C HIS A 49 14.44 -8.04 0.26
N PHE A 50 13.58 -7.21 -0.32
CA PHE A 50 13.13 -7.31 -1.70
C PHE A 50 13.49 -6.03 -2.46
N VAL A 51 13.91 -6.18 -3.72
CA VAL A 51 14.11 -5.04 -4.63
C VAL A 51 12.80 -4.77 -5.37
N TYR A 52 12.31 -3.54 -5.33
CA TYR A 52 11.07 -3.16 -5.98
C TYR A 52 11.32 -2.69 -7.42
N PHE A 53 10.67 -3.33 -8.38
CA PHE A 53 10.81 -3.05 -9.82
C PHE A 53 9.64 -2.28 -10.42
N SER A 54 8.63 -1.93 -9.61
CA SER A 54 7.42 -1.31 -10.14
C SER A 54 6.86 -2.15 -11.31
N ARG A 55 6.63 -1.54 -12.48
CA ARG A 55 6.16 -2.20 -13.71
C ARG A 55 7.30 -2.73 -14.60
N ASP A 56 8.55 -2.43 -14.27
CA ASP A 56 9.72 -2.76 -15.10
C ASP A 56 10.21 -4.19 -14.83
N ARG A 57 9.30 -5.17 -15.01
CA ARG A 57 9.55 -6.59 -14.72
C ARG A 57 10.82 -7.13 -15.38
N GLU A 58 11.10 -6.72 -16.62
CA GLU A 58 12.26 -7.18 -17.38
C GLU A 58 13.59 -6.75 -16.75
N ALA A 59 13.58 -5.70 -15.91
CA ALA A 59 14.79 -5.21 -15.25
C ALA A 59 15.31 -6.15 -14.15
N ILE A 60 14.61 -7.25 -13.83
CA ILE A 60 15.17 -8.33 -13.01
C ILE A 60 16.26 -9.11 -13.76
N HIS A 61 16.27 -9.09 -15.09
CA HIS A 61 17.24 -9.83 -15.89
C HIS A 61 18.64 -9.23 -15.77
N ASN A 62 19.64 -10.07 -15.46
CA ASN A 62 21.03 -9.66 -15.21
C ASN A 62 21.20 -8.61 -14.08
N HIS A 63 20.20 -8.45 -13.21
CA HIS A 63 20.26 -7.49 -12.11
C HIS A 63 21.16 -7.99 -10.96
N PRO A 64 21.90 -7.10 -10.26
CA PRO A 64 22.71 -7.48 -9.08
C PRO A 64 21.93 -8.17 -7.95
N LEU A 65 20.59 -8.09 -7.93
CA LEU A 65 19.77 -8.78 -6.93
C LEU A 65 19.99 -10.29 -6.97
N LEU A 66 20.24 -10.85 -8.16
CA LEU A 66 20.25 -12.29 -8.42
C LEU A 66 21.41 -12.97 -7.71
N THR A 67 22.55 -12.29 -7.58
CA THR A 67 23.78 -12.83 -6.99
C THR A 67 24.06 -12.32 -5.58
N ASN A 68 23.44 -11.20 -5.17
CA ASN A 68 23.62 -10.63 -3.83
C ASN A 68 22.75 -11.39 -2.81
N SER A 69 23.39 -11.97 -1.79
CA SER A 69 22.74 -12.77 -0.75
C SER A 69 21.87 -11.96 0.21
N ARG A 70 22.03 -10.63 0.26
CA ARG A 70 21.20 -9.76 1.12
C ARG A 70 19.76 -9.63 0.64
N PHE A 71 19.50 -9.89 -0.64
CA PHE A 71 18.14 -9.83 -1.19
C PHE A 71 17.52 -11.22 -1.25
N ALA A 72 16.36 -11.37 -0.62
CA ALA A 72 15.51 -12.55 -0.72
C ALA A 72 14.84 -12.64 -2.10
N GLY A 73 14.58 -11.50 -2.75
CA GLY A 73 14.06 -11.49 -4.10
C GLY A 73 13.60 -10.14 -4.62
N ALA A 74 12.54 -10.15 -5.42
CA ALA A 74 12.00 -8.99 -6.12
C ALA A 74 10.51 -8.80 -5.88
N GLN A 75 10.08 -7.54 -5.82
CA GLN A 75 8.67 -7.15 -5.80
C GLN A 75 8.30 -6.50 -7.14
N ILE A 76 7.24 -6.98 -7.78
CA ILE A 76 6.85 -6.58 -9.15
C ILE A 76 5.35 -6.30 -9.21
N MET A 77 4.96 -5.25 -9.93
CA MET A 77 3.57 -4.84 -10.14
C MET A 77 2.93 -5.55 -11.33
N TYR A 78 1.69 -6.00 -11.15
CA TYR A 78 0.85 -6.55 -12.22
C TYR A 78 -0.55 -5.94 -12.15
N SER A 79 -1.04 -5.43 -13.28
CA SER A 79 -2.40 -4.89 -13.37
C SER A 79 -3.45 -5.96 -13.52
N TRP A 80 -4.61 -5.77 -12.89
CA TRP A 80 -5.77 -6.63 -13.07
C TRP A 80 -6.10 -6.82 -14.56
N LYS A 81 -5.98 -5.77 -15.37
CA LYS A 81 -6.17 -5.82 -16.83
C LYS A 81 -5.26 -6.85 -17.52
N GLN A 82 -4.02 -7.00 -17.08
CA GLN A 82 -3.09 -8.00 -17.63
C GLN A 82 -3.48 -9.42 -17.19
N LEU A 83 -4.02 -9.55 -15.98
CA LEU A 83 -4.26 -10.84 -15.33
C LEU A 83 -5.62 -11.44 -15.66
N GLU A 84 -6.60 -10.62 -16.08
CA GLU A 84 -7.91 -11.07 -16.51
C GLU A 84 -8.28 -10.43 -17.86
N LEU A 85 -8.00 -11.15 -18.96
CA LEU A 85 -8.17 -10.64 -20.33
C LEU A 85 -9.64 -10.39 -20.69
N SER A 86 -10.55 -11.18 -20.12
CA SER A 86 -11.99 -11.05 -20.22
C SER A 86 -12.63 -11.75 -19.02
N LYS A 87 -13.91 -11.50 -18.73
CA LYS A 87 -14.62 -12.08 -17.58
C LYS A 87 -14.35 -13.59 -17.41
N GLY A 88 -13.60 -13.95 -16.37
CA GLY A 88 -13.26 -15.33 -16.02
C GLY A 88 -12.17 -15.99 -16.86
N ARG A 89 -11.51 -15.26 -17.76
CA ARG A 89 -10.36 -15.72 -18.53
C ARG A 89 -9.10 -15.05 -18.00
N TYR A 90 -8.31 -15.83 -17.25
CA TYR A 90 -7.09 -15.38 -16.61
C TYR A 90 -5.87 -15.68 -17.47
N ASP A 91 -4.91 -14.76 -17.45
CA ASP A 91 -3.58 -14.96 -18.03
C ASP A 91 -2.52 -14.57 -17.00
N PHE A 92 -1.82 -15.57 -16.47
CA PHE A 92 -0.77 -15.39 -15.49
C PHE A 92 0.62 -15.67 -16.06
N SER A 93 0.77 -15.71 -17.39
CA SER A 93 2.05 -16.03 -18.04
C SER A 93 3.19 -15.14 -17.55
N ASN A 94 2.91 -13.85 -17.33
CA ASN A 94 3.91 -12.91 -16.86
C ASN A 94 4.34 -13.23 -15.42
N ILE A 95 3.40 -13.44 -14.50
CA ILE A 95 3.75 -13.83 -13.12
C ILE A 95 4.55 -15.14 -13.12
N GLN A 96 4.14 -16.11 -13.94
CA GLN A 96 4.81 -17.40 -14.03
C GLN A 96 6.26 -17.26 -14.54
N GLN A 97 6.48 -16.46 -15.59
CA GLN A 97 7.82 -16.20 -16.14
C GLN A 97 8.75 -15.56 -15.09
N ASP A 98 8.25 -14.54 -14.38
CA ASP A 98 9.07 -13.83 -13.37
C ASP A 98 9.35 -14.74 -12.16
N TYR A 99 8.34 -15.52 -11.75
CA TYR A 99 8.50 -16.53 -10.70
C TYR A 99 9.57 -17.56 -11.07
N ASP A 100 9.49 -18.18 -12.26
CA ASP A 100 10.43 -19.21 -12.70
C ASP A 100 11.85 -18.64 -12.83
N TYR A 101 11.98 -17.42 -13.37
CA TYR A 101 13.27 -16.75 -13.50
C TYR A 101 13.92 -16.47 -12.15
N LEU A 102 13.17 -15.93 -11.18
CA LEU A 102 13.68 -15.67 -9.83
C LEU A 102 14.00 -16.99 -9.11
N ALA A 103 13.12 -17.99 -9.20
CA ALA A 103 13.32 -19.29 -8.58
C ALA A 103 14.59 -20.00 -9.07
N ALA A 104 14.89 -19.90 -10.37
CA ALA A 104 16.14 -20.42 -10.96
C ALA A 104 17.41 -19.79 -10.36
N HIS A 105 17.29 -18.60 -9.75
CA HIS A 105 18.37 -17.89 -9.06
C HIS A 105 18.27 -17.99 -7.53
N GLY A 106 17.40 -18.86 -7.01
CA GLY A 106 17.17 -19.00 -5.56
C GLY A 106 16.50 -17.76 -4.94
N LYS A 107 15.78 -16.98 -5.73
CA LYS A 107 15.07 -15.76 -5.30
C LYS A 107 13.56 -15.99 -5.26
N ARG A 108 12.88 -15.21 -4.43
CA ARG A 108 11.42 -15.23 -4.29
C ARG A 108 10.77 -14.06 -5.02
N LEU A 109 9.54 -14.28 -5.48
CA LEU A 109 8.70 -13.23 -6.04
C LEU A 109 7.74 -12.69 -4.98
N PHE A 110 7.60 -11.38 -4.91
CA PHE A 110 6.53 -10.69 -4.20
C PHE A 110 5.65 -9.95 -5.22
N VAL A 111 4.36 -10.24 -5.24
CA VAL A 111 3.41 -9.68 -6.23
C VAL A 111 2.76 -8.42 -5.67
N GLN A 112 2.78 -7.33 -6.42
CA GLN A 112 1.95 -6.16 -6.13
C GLN A 112 0.81 -6.09 -7.14
N LEU A 113 -0.42 -6.39 -6.69
CA LEU A 113 -1.60 -6.38 -7.54
C LEU A 113 -2.13 -4.94 -7.69
N GLN A 114 -2.43 -4.55 -8.93
CA GLN A 114 -2.86 -3.19 -9.26
C GLN A 114 -4.30 -3.16 -9.77
N ASP A 115 -5.16 -2.45 -9.05
CA ASP A 115 -6.52 -2.07 -9.45
C ASP A 115 -6.67 -0.53 -9.60
N ALA A 116 -5.58 0.22 -9.37
CA ALA A 116 -5.51 1.67 -9.51
C ALA A 116 -4.27 2.11 -10.31
N THR A 117 -4.32 3.31 -10.86
CA THR A 117 -3.24 3.96 -11.62
C THR A 117 -3.09 5.43 -11.24
N PHE A 118 -1.88 5.96 -11.46
CA PHE A 118 -1.51 7.38 -11.35
C PHE A 118 -1.09 7.94 -12.72
N ASP A 119 -1.77 7.46 -13.77
CA ASP A 119 -1.69 8.05 -15.10
C ASP A 119 -3.08 7.94 -15.74
N PRO A 120 -3.73 9.07 -16.10
CA PRO A 120 -5.08 9.08 -16.64
C PRO A 120 -5.20 8.36 -17.99
N LYS A 121 -4.09 8.09 -18.69
CA LYS A 121 -4.08 7.32 -19.94
C LYS A 121 -4.32 5.84 -19.75
N TYR A 122 -4.12 5.31 -18.54
CA TYR A 122 -4.14 3.87 -18.28
C TYR A 122 -5.15 3.51 -17.20
N LYS A 123 -5.99 2.50 -17.47
CA LYS A 123 -6.85 1.87 -16.47
C LYS A 123 -6.27 0.51 -16.10
N ALA A 124 -6.18 0.22 -14.82
CA ALA A 124 -5.65 -1.05 -14.32
C ALA A 124 -6.66 -2.20 -14.41
N VAL A 125 -7.92 -1.95 -14.77
CA VAL A 125 -8.99 -2.96 -14.81
C VAL A 125 -9.27 -3.49 -16.23
N PRO A 126 -9.77 -4.72 -16.38
CA PRO A 126 -10.24 -5.26 -17.66
C PRO A 126 -11.37 -4.43 -18.29
N ASP A 127 -11.41 -4.36 -19.63
CA ASP A 127 -12.36 -3.50 -20.34
C ASP A 127 -13.84 -3.88 -20.13
N TYR A 128 -14.12 -5.16 -19.85
CA TYR A 128 -15.49 -5.62 -19.58
C TYR A 128 -16.08 -5.01 -18.29
N LEU A 129 -15.22 -4.59 -17.35
CA LEU A 129 -15.65 -3.89 -16.13
C LEU A 129 -16.08 -2.45 -16.39
N LEU A 130 -15.82 -1.90 -17.57
CA LEU A 130 -16.22 -0.53 -17.92
C LEU A 130 -17.68 -0.42 -18.39
N THR A 131 -18.42 -1.53 -18.36
CA THR A 131 -19.81 -1.60 -18.83
C THR A 131 -20.80 -1.19 -17.74
N ALA A 132 -22.06 -0.98 -18.14
CA ALA A 132 -23.14 -0.62 -17.22
C ALA A 132 -23.43 -1.68 -16.14
N GLU A 133 -23.10 -2.96 -16.39
CA GLU A 133 -23.19 -4.04 -15.39
C GLU A 133 -22.40 -3.72 -14.11
N TYR A 134 -21.32 -2.96 -14.25
CA TYR A 134 -20.38 -2.61 -13.17
C TYR A 134 -20.42 -1.13 -12.82
N ASP A 135 -21.44 -0.39 -13.28
CA ASP A 135 -21.54 1.06 -13.09
C ASP A 135 -20.26 1.80 -13.58
N GLY A 136 -19.71 1.35 -14.71
CA GLY A 136 -18.46 1.87 -15.28
C GLY A 136 -17.18 1.36 -14.60
N GLY A 137 -17.28 0.62 -13.48
CA GLY A 137 -16.24 -0.19 -12.84
C GLY A 137 -15.05 0.55 -12.23
N VAL A 138 -14.78 1.78 -12.65
CA VAL A 138 -13.72 2.66 -12.17
C VAL A 138 -14.26 4.06 -11.94
N THR A 139 -13.53 4.83 -11.15
CA THR A 139 -13.68 6.28 -11.08
C THR A 139 -12.34 6.97 -11.31
N LEU A 140 -12.40 8.21 -11.77
CA LEU A 140 -11.22 9.03 -12.03
C LEU A 140 -10.69 9.56 -10.70
N GLN A 141 -9.41 9.33 -10.44
CA GLN A 141 -8.70 9.93 -9.31
C GLN A 141 -8.23 11.33 -9.68
N ARG A 142 -8.28 12.24 -8.70
CA ARG A 142 -7.86 13.62 -8.85
C ARG A 142 -6.89 14.03 -7.74
N THR A 143 -5.98 14.94 -8.09
CA THR A 143 -5.14 15.65 -7.11
C THR A 143 -5.99 16.56 -6.23
N ASP A 144 -5.40 17.13 -5.17
CA ASP A 144 -6.04 18.14 -4.32
C ASP A 144 -6.48 19.40 -5.09
N SER A 145 -5.83 19.70 -6.24
CA SER A 145 -6.21 20.79 -7.13
C SER A 145 -7.31 20.41 -8.12
N GLY A 146 -7.82 19.17 -8.06
CA GLY A 146 -8.86 18.65 -8.94
C GLY A 146 -8.38 18.12 -10.28
N GLU A 147 -7.07 18.05 -10.53
CA GLU A 147 -6.53 17.59 -11.82
C GLU A 147 -6.58 16.07 -11.95
N PRO A 148 -6.92 15.51 -13.12
CA PRO A 148 -6.90 14.07 -13.34
C PRO A 148 -5.52 13.46 -13.08
N GLU A 149 -5.45 12.52 -12.14
CA GLU A 149 -4.19 11.86 -11.77
C GLU A 149 -4.17 10.39 -12.19
N GLY A 150 -5.33 9.75 -12.33
CA GLY A 150 -5.40 8.36 -12.76
C GLY A 150 -6.75 7.74 -12.50
N TRP A 151 -6.80 6.43 -12.29
CA TRP A 151 -8.06 5.69 -12.13
C TRP A 151 -7.99 4.75 -10.95
N VAL A 152 -9.11 4.51 -10.28
CA VAL A 152 -9.24 3.48 -9.26
C VAL A 152 -10.46 2.62 -9.59
N ALA A 153 -10.35 1.30 -9.43
CA ALA A 153 -11.53 0.44 -9.42
C ALA A 153 -12.53 0.93 -8.37
N LYS A 154 -13.84 0.88 -8.67
CA LYS A 154 -14.88 1.18 -7.69
C LYS A 154 -14.90 0.06 -6.64
N ARG A 155 -13.98 0.11 -5.69
CA ARG A 155 -13.79 -0.91 -4.64
C ARG A 155 -15.06 -1.13 -3.83
N TRP A 156 -15.96 -0.15 -3.79
CA TRP A 156 -17.27 -0.18 -3.11
C TRP A 156 -18.42 -0.69 -3.97
N ASN A 157 -18.20 -0.99 -5.25
CA ASN A 157 -19.22 -1.60 -6.09
C ASN A 157 -19.23 -3.13 -5.87
N PRO A 158 -20.35 -3.75 -5.42
CA PRO A 158 -20.41 -5.19 -5.15
C PRO A 158 -20.10 -6.09 -6.35
N ALA A 159 -20.48 -5.67 -7.57
CA ALA A 159 -20.18 -6.44 -8.78
C ALA A 159 -18.68 -6.40 -9.10
N VAL A 160 -18.02 -5.26 -8.90
CA VAL A 160 -16.56 -5.13 -9.05
C VAL A 160 -15.84 -5.94 -7.96
N GLN A 161 -16.26 -5.86 -6.69
CA GLN A 161 -15.72 -6.66 -5.59
C GLN A 161 -15.80 -8.16 -5.89
N ALA A 162 -16.95 -8.63 -6.38
CA ALA A 162 -17.13 -10.03 -6.74
C ALA A 162 -16.13 -10.48 -7.82
N ARG A 163 -15.87 -9.64 -8.83
CA ARG A 163 -14.86 -9.95 -9.86
C ARG A 163 -13.44 -9.91 -9.30
N PHE A 164 -13.12 -8.95 -8.43
CA PHE A 164 -11.82 -8.86 -7.79
C PHE A 164 -11.53 -10.09 -6.92
N ALA A 165 -12.51 -10.54 -6.12
CA ALA A 165 -12.41 -11.76 -5.34
C ALA A 165 -12.17 -13.01 -6.21
N GLN A 166 -12.82 -13.10 -7.38
CA GLN A 166 -12.56 -14.20 -8.32
C GLN A 166 -11.14 -14.17 -8.90
N LEU A 167 -10.62 -12.98 -9.22
CA LEU A 167 -9.21 -12.83 -9.60
C LEU A 167 -8.28 -13.31 -8.47
N LEU A 168 -8.51 -12.88 -7.24
CA LEU A 168 -7.70 -13.28 -6.08
C LEU A 168 -7.72 -14.79 -5.88
N LEU A 169 -8.88 -15.44 -5.96
CA LEU A 169 -9.01 -16.90 -5.88
C LEU A 169 -8.23 -17.61 -6.99
N ALA A 170 -8.31 -17.11 -8.23
CA ALA A 170 -7.55 -17.67 -9.35
C ALA A 170 -6.04 -17.52 -9.15
N LEU A 171 -5.59 -16.34 -8.69
CA LEU A 171 -4.19 -16.08 -8.35
C LEU A 171 -3.70 -16.98 -7.22
N GLY A 172 -4.48 -17.11 -6.14
CA GLY A 172 -4.18 -17.98 -5.00
C GLY A 172 -4.06 -19.44 -5.41
N ALA A 173 -5.00 -19.94 -6.21
CA ALA A 173 -4.93 -21.30 -6.75
C ALA A 173 -3.67 -21.56 -7.59
N ALA A 174 -3.14 -20.54 -8.26
CA ALA A 174 -1.93 -20.66 -9.07
C ALA A 174 -0.63 -20.50 -8.28
N PHE A 175 -0.59 -19.62 -7.27
CA PHE A 175 0.67 -19.11 -6.69
C PHE A 175 0.77 -19.15 -5.16
N ASP A 176 -0.30 -19.42 -4.42
CA ASP A 176 -0.22 -19.49 -2.96
C ASP A 176 0.80 -20.56 -2.50
N GLY A 177 1.64 -20.19 -1.54
CA GLY A 177 2.76 -20.99 -1.06
C GLY A 177 3.96 -21.09 -2.03
N LYS A 178 3.84 -20.61 -3.27
CA LYS A 178 4.96 -20.54 -4.23
C LYS A 178 5.68 -19.20 -4.15
N ILE A 179 4.92 -18.11 -4.17
CA ILE A 179 5.44 -16.75 -4.03
C ILE A 179 5.63 -16.39 -2.55
N GLU A 180 6.53 -15.46 -2.25
CA GLU A 180 6.74 -14.97 -0.89
C GLU A 180 5.46 -14.34 -0.34
N GLY A 181 4.84 -13.51 -1.18
CA GLY A 181 3.69 -12.74 -0.77
C GLY A 181 3.07 -11.95 -1.90
N ILE A 182 1.93 -11.37 -1.56
CA ILE A 182 1.13 -10.52 -2.42
C ILE A 182 0.59 -9.34 -1.61
N ASN A 183 0.64 -8.15 -2.20
CA ASN A 183 0.01 -6.96 -1.63
C ASN A 183 -1.01 -6.32 -2.57
N LEU A 184 -2.05 -5.76 -1.96
CA LEU A 184 -2.99 -4.87 -2.64
C LEU A 184 -2.41 -3.46 -2.72
N GLN A 185 -2.92 -2.69 -3.69
CA GLN A 185 -2.54 -1.31 -3.90
C GLN A 185 -2.95 -0.41 -2.72
N GLU A 186 -2.27 0.73 -2.59
CA GLU A 186 -2.43 1.63 -1.47
C GLU A 186 -3.88 2.08 -1.18
N SER A 187 -4.10 2.47 0.09
CA SER A 187 -5.39 2.95 0.58
C SER A 187 -5.71 4.38 0.15
N ALA A 188 -4.69 5.19 -0.11
CA ALA A 188 -4.85 6.59 -0.52
C ALA A 188 -5.41 6.65 -1.95
N ILE A 189 -6.55 7.33 -2.11
CA ILE A 189 -7.17 7.55 -3.41
C ILE A 189 -7.70 8.98 -3.52
N GLY A 190 -7.57 9.57 -4.71
CA GLY A 190 -8.05 10.91 -5.03
C GLY A 190 -9.54 10.94 -5.39
N VAL A 191 -10.42 10.40 -4.54
CA VAL A 191 -11.87 10.27 -4.80
C VAL A 191 -12.67 10.92 -3.69
N SER A 192 -13.74 11.62 -4.07
CA SER A 192 -14.72 12.21 -3.16
C SER A 192 -16.14 11.92 -3.65
N GLN A 193 -17.12 12.10 -2.76
CA GLN A 193 -18.53 11.93 -3.10
C GLN A 193 -19.03 12.97 -4.13
N GLU A 194 -18.33 14.10 -4.27
CA GLU A 194 -18.58 15.09 -5.31
C GLU A 194 -18.28 14.53 -6.70
N PHE A 195 -17.18 13.77 -6.84
CA PHE A 195 -16.74 13.20 -8.12
C PHE A 195 -17.39 11.85 -8.43
N ASP A 196 -17.76 11.09 -7.40
CA ASP A 196 -18.52 9.85 -7.55
C ASP A 196 -19.60 9.76 -6.46
N PRO A 197 -20.89 9.97 -6.80
CA PRO A 197 -21.98 9.93 -5.82
C PRO A 197 -22.16 8.58 -5.12
N SER A 198 -21.64 7.49 -5.69
CA SER A 198 -21.68 6.15 -5.11
C SER A 198 -20.63 5.92 -4.02
N PHE A 199 -19.65 6.82 -3.93
CA PHE A 199 -18.56 6.73 -2.96
C PHE A 199 -18.92 7.36 -1.61
N THR A 200 -18.55 6.69 -0.52
CA THR A 200 -18.42 7.31 0.81
C THR A 200 -17.18 6.77 1.52
N PRO A 201 -16.52 7.56 2.40
CA PRO A 201 -15.40 7.08 3.22
C PRO A 201 -15.71 5.79 4.01
N VAL A 202 -16.91 5.67 4.57
CA VAL A 202 -17.32 4.50 5.35
C VAL A 202 -17.38 3.26 4.47
N LEU A 203 -18.07 3.34 3.32
CA LEU A 203 -18.12 2.23 2.36
C LEU A 203 -16.74 1.86 1.85
N TYR A 204 -15.85 2.83 1.69
CA TYR A 204 -14.49 2.60 1.24
C TYR A 204 -13.66 1.80 2.26
N VAL A 205 -13.75 2.15 3.55
CA VAL A 205 -13.11 1.37 4.63
C VAL A 205 -13.61 -0.07 4.64
N GLU A 206 -14.93 -0.26 4.58
CA GLU A 206 -15.55 -1.60 4.50
C GLU A 206 -15.05 -2.38 3.28
N SER A 207 -14.94 -1.71 2.14
CA SER A 207 -14.44 -2.31 0.89
C SER A 207 -12.99 -2.76 0.97
N LEU A 208 -12.12 -1.99 1.63
CA LEU A 208 -10.75 -2.42 1.89
C LEU A 208 -10.72 -3.66 2.78
N GLN A 209 -11.54 -3.71 3.84
CA GLN A 209 -11.64 -4.89 4.72
C GLN A 209 -12.15 -6.13 3.95
N ILE A 210 -13.14 -5.98 3.09
CA ILE A 210 -13.65 -7.05 2.21
C ILE A 210 -12.53 -7.56 1.30
N ASN A 211 -11.79 -6.67 0.65
CA ASN A 211 -10.69 -7.06 -0.23
C ASN A 211 -9.53 -7.73 0.53
N MET A 212 -9.20 -7.24 1.74
CA MET A 212 -8.21 -7.85 2.62
C MET A 212 -8.61 -9.26 3.03
N LEU A 213 -9.89 -9.47 3.39
CA LEU A 213 -10.40 -10.80 3.74
C LEU A 213 -10.39 -11.74 2.53
N ALA A 214 -10.82 -11.24 1.35
CA ALA A 214 -10.76 -12.02 0.12
C ALA A 214 -9.32 -12.42 -0.23
N LEU A 215 -8.35 -11.51 -0.06
CA LEU A 215 -6.94 -11.80 -0.24
C LEU A 215 -6.46 -12.87 0.73
N LYS A 216 -6.79 -12.73 2.03
CA LYS A 216 -6.36 -13.69 3.05
C LYS A 216 -6.93 -15.08 2.82
N ASN A 217 -8.17 -15.16 2.36
CA ASN A 217 -8.82 -16.44 2.03
C ASN A 217 -8.20 -17.09 0.79
N ALA A 218 -7.80 -16.30 -0.20
CA ALA A 218 -7.15 -16.81 -1.41
C ALA A 218 -5.69 -17.24 -1.18
N PHE A 219 -5.00 -16.63 -0.21
CA PHE A 219 -3.59 -16.89 0.10
C PHE A 219 -3.39 -17.27 1.59
N PRO A 220 -3.77 -18.49 1.98
CA PRO A 220 -3.54 -18.97 3.35
C PRO A 220 -2.05 -19.17 3.68
N HIS A 221 -1.18 -19.44 2.70
CA HIS A 221 0.22 -19.81 2.92
C HIS A 221 1.22 -18.70 2.62
N SER A 222 1.01 -17.90 1.57
CA SER A 222 1.86 -16.75 1.25
C SER A 222 1.54 -15.54 2.13
N THR A 223 2.50 -14.63 2.28
CA THR A 223 2.29 -13.38 3.02
C THR A 223 1.28 -12.49 2.29
N THR A 224 0.25 -12.04 3.00
CA THR A 224 -0.76 -11.11 2.46
C THR A 224 -0.62 -9.75 3.10
N MET A 225 -0.63 -8.68 2.31
CA MET A 225 -0.44 -7.32 2.80
C MET A 225 -1.39 -6.31 2.13
N GLN A 226 -1.81 -5.31 2.89
CA GLN A 226 -2.46 -4.11 2.36
C GLN A 226 -1.46 -2.96 2.50
N TYR A 227 -1.11 -2.29 1.40
CA TYR A 227 -0.41 -1.01 1.51
C TYR A 227 -1.37 0.02 2.08
N ALA A 228 -1.06 0.52 3.27
CA ALA A 228 -1.85 1.53 3.95
C ALA A 228 -1.02 2.82 4.03
N ASN A 229 -1.63 3.91 3.59
CA ASN A 229 -1.16 5.26 3.80
C ASN A 229 -2.39 6.10 4.19
N PHE A 230 -2.64 7.24 3.53
CA PHE A 230 -3.81 8.05 3.82
C PHE A 230 -5.13 7.31 3.53
N MET A 231 -6.17 7.67 4.27
CA MET A 231 -7.56 7.20 4.11
C MET A 231 -8.47 8.37 3.72
N PRO A 232 -9.28 8.23 2.64
CA PRO A 232 -10.28 9.21 2.31
C PRO A 232 -11.20 9.51 3.50
N GLY A 233 -11.42 10.80 3.77
CA GLY A 233 -12.27 11.26 4.87
C GLY A 233 -11.61 11.25 6.26
N GLU A 234 -10.34 10.86 6.37
CA GLU A 234 -9.59 11.05 7.61
C GLU A 234 -9.18 12.52 7.78
N TRP A 235 -9.14 12.98 9.03
CA TRP A 235 -8.51 14.24 9.40
C TRP A 235 -7.53 13.92 10.52
N LEU A 236 -6.23 14.19 10.30
CA LEU A 236 -5.24 14.14 11.37
C LEU A 236 -5.20 15.54 12.01
N PRO A 237 -5.60 15.69 13.29
CA PRO A 237 -5.25 16.88 14.05
C PRO A 237 -3.73 16.96 14.17
N TRP A 238 -3.17 18.13 13.92
CA TRP A 238 -1.83 18.49 14.36
C TRP A 238 -1.79 18.73 15.87
#